data_AF-A0A967UK22-F1
#
_entry.id   AF-A0A967UK22-F1
#
_cell.length_a   1.000
_cell.length_b   1.000
_cell.length_c   1.000
_cell.angle_alpha   90.00
_cell.angle_beta   90.00
_cell.angle_gamma   90.00
#
_symmetry.space_group_name_H-M   'P 1'
#
loop_
_entity.id
_entity.type
_entity.pdbx_description
1 polymer ?
#
loop_
_entity_poly.entity_id
_entity_poly.type
_entity_poly.pdbx_seq_one_letter_code
_entity_poly.pdbx_strand_id
1 'polypeptide(L)'
;MARVKNTVTDDTITLEQLRRMIGSRVRHQGLVCEIIEILEDGPSLVLSCGENPVIQSDQYGNPTRRGPRISTVPVTDADGRGMHPSFLALERLDD
;
A
#
# COMPACT_ATOMS: atom_id res chain seq x y z
N MET A 1 42.30 -2.79 1.49
CA MET A 1 41.66 -4.05 1.92
C MET A 1 40.47 -3.66 2.80
N ALA A 2 39.22 -4.05 2.63
CA ALA A 2 38.49 -4.86 1.67
C ALA A 2 37.08 -4.23 1.53
N ARG A 3 36.52 -4.22 0.31
CA ARG A 3 35.10 -3.85 0.10
C ARG A 3 34.24 -4.98 0.67
N VAL A 4 33.54 -4.72 1.77
CA VAL A 4 32.41 -5.57 2.17
C VAL A 4 31.28 -5.27 1.20
N LYS A 5 31.18 -6.07 0.13
CA LYS A 5 29.96 -6.16 -0.66
C LYS A 5 28.97 -6.92 0.21
N ASN A 6 28.17 -6.19 0.97
CA ASN A 6 27.08 -6.78 1.75
C ASN A 6 25.96 -7.14 0.76
N THR A 7 26.09 -8.28 0.09
CA THR A 7 25.01 -8.92 -0.66
C THR A 7 24.17 -9.69 0.34
N VAL A 8 23.28 -8.97 1.03
CA VAL A 8 22.11 -9.60 1.64
C VAL A 8 20.98 -9.33 0.67
N THR A 9 20.61 -10.36 -0.12
CA THR A 9 19.27 -10.48 -0.67
C THR A 9 18.35 -10.72 0.53
N ASP A 10 17.99 -9.64 1.21
CA ASP A 10 17.05 -9.66 2.31
C ASP A 10 15.69 -9.36 1.66
N ASP A 11 14.87 -10.39 1.44
CA ASP A 11 13.45 -10.27 1.05
C ASP A 11 12.62 -9.73 2.23
N THR A 12 13.14 -8.69 2.86
CA THR A 12 12.77 -8.19 4.17
C THR A 12 12.62 -6.69 3.99
N ILE A 13 11.38 -6.31 3.73
CA ILE A 13 10.98 -4.92 3.56
C ILE A 13 10.96 -4.27 4.93
N THR A 14 11.74 -3.21 5.07
CA THR A 14 11.80 -2.42 6.31
C THR A 14 10.58 -1.50 6.43
N LEU A 15 10.19 -1.18 7.66
CA LEU A 15 9.12 -0.20 7.92
C LEU A 15 9.41 1.17 7.28
N GLU A 16 10.69 1.57 7.22
CA GLU A 16 11.07 2.83 6.57
C GLU A 16 10.80 2.79 5.05
N GLN A 17 11.06 1.65 4.40
CA GLN A 17 10.71 1.47 3.00
C GLN A 17 9.19 1.50 2.79
N LEU A 18 8.41 0.85 3.66
CA LEU A 18 6.94 0.92 3.62
C LEU A 18 6.42 2.35 3.75
N ARG A 19 6.97 3.13 4.69
CA ARG A 19 6.59 4.53 4.88
C ARG A 19 6.89 5.39 3.66
N ARG A 20 7.97 5.10 2.92
CA ARG A 20 8.28 5.78 1.64
C ARG A 20 7.31 5.42 0.52
N MET A 21 6.52 4.35 0.65
CA MET A 21 5.48 3.99 -0.31
C MET A 21 4.19 4.78 -0.12
N ILE A 22 4.00 5.48 1.01
CA ILE A 22 2.84 6.36 1.21
C ILE A 22 2.80 7.42 0.11
N GLY A 23 1.63 7.62 -0.48
CA GLY A 23 1.40 8.49 -1.64
C GLY A 23 1.69 7.84 -2.99
N SER A 24 2.27 6.63 -3.00
CA SER A 24 2.50 5.90 -4.25
C SER A 24 1.21 5.29 -4.80
N ARG A 25 1.09 5.28 -6.12
CA ARG A 25 -0.01 4.65 -6.84
C ARG A 25 0.33 3.20 -7.17
N VAL A 26 -0.61 2.32 -6.86
CA VAL A 26 -0.52 0.89 -7.10
C VAL A 26 -1.79 0.40 -7.80
N ARG A 27 -1.67 -0.66 -8.60
CA ARG A 27 -2.83 -1.42 -9.06
C ARG A 27 -3.07 -2.58 -8.11
N HIS A 28 -4.27 -2.64 -7.54
CA HIS A 28 -4.73 -3.70 -6.66
C HIS A 28 -6.07 -4.23 -7.16
N GLN A 29 -6.15 -5.54 -7.45
CA GLN A 29 -7.37 -6.20 -7.97
C GLN A 29 -7.95 -5.49 -9.22
N GLY A 30 -7.08 -4.95 -10.08
CA GLY A 30 -7.48 -4.22 -11.29
C GLY A 30 -7.91 -2.76 -11.06
N LEU A 31 -7.96 -2.28 -9.82
CA LEU A 31 -8.25 -0.89 -9.48
C LEU A 31 -6.95 -0.11 -9.26
N VAL A 32 -6.91 1.15 -9.70
CA VAL A 32 -5.87 2.09 -9.30
C VAL A 32 -6.17 2.56 -7.89
N CYS A 33 -5.17 2.43 -7.02
CA CYS A 33 -5.25 2.80 -5.63
C CYS A 33 -4.03 3.62 -5.22
N GLU A 34 -4.16 4.41 -4.18
CA GLU A 34 -3.06 5.13 -3.54
C GLU A 34 -2.81 4.55 -2.16
N ILE A 35 -1.55 4.38 -1.78
CA ILE A 35 -1.17 3.97 -0.43
C ILE A 35 -1.31 5.19 0.50
N ILE A 36 -2.22 5.14 1.46
CA ILE A 36 -2.53 6.28 2.33
C ILE A 36 -1.99 6.12 3.76
N GLU A 37 -1.73 4.89 4.21
CA GLU A 37 -1.29 4.61 5.58
C GLU A 37 -0.57 3.26 5.65
N ILE A 38 0.27 3.09 6.68
CA ILE A 38 0.96 1.84 7.02
C ILE A 38 0.59 1.48 8.46
N LEU A 39 0.06 0.27 8.67
CA LEU A 39 -0.14 -0.29 10.01
C LEU A 39 1.13 -1.02 10.42
N GLU A 40 1.69 -0.67 11.59
CA GLU A 40 3.03 -1.14 12.00
C GLU A 40 3.00 -2.48 12.77
N ASP A 41 1.89 -2.74 13.48
CA ASP A 41 1.67 -4.01 14.20
C ASP A 41 1.05 -5.03 13.23
N GLY A 42 1.88 -5.90 12.67
CA GLY A 42 1.56 -6.70 11.49
C GLY A 42 1.58 -5.83 10.23
N PRO A 43 2.77 -5.59 9.63
CA PRO A 43 2.96 -4.56 8.61
C PRO A 43 1.93 -4.70 7.51
N SER A 44 1.08 -3.69 7.33
CA SER A 44 0.00 -3.69 6.34
C SER A 44 -0.11 -2.34 5.65
N LEU A 45 -0.36 -2.35 4.34
CA LEU A 45 -0.66 -1.16 3.55
C LEU A 45 -2.16 -0.88 3.57
N VAL A 46 -2.54 0.36 3.84
CA VAL A 46 -3.91 0.83 3.64
C VAL A 46 -3.98 1.55 2.28
N LEU A 47 -4.83 1.03 1.41
CA LEU A 47 -5.04 1.52 0.05
C LEU A 47 -6.36 2.27 -0.04
N SER A 48 -6.36 3.41 -0.73
CA SER A 48 -7.56 4.10 -1.18
C SER A 48 -7.77 3.82 -2.66
N CYS A 49 -8.74 2.97 -2.99
CA CYS A 49 -9.06 2.54 -4.34
C CYS A 49 -10.30 3.26 -4.87
N GLY A 50 -10.22 3.81 -6.08
CA GLY A 50 -11.34 4.46 -6.76
C GLY A 50 -11.02 5.86 -7.25
N GLU A 51 -11.96 6.45 -7.99
CA GLU A 51 -11.81 7.82 -8.47
C GLU A 51 -11.74 8.77 -7.28
N ASN A 52 -10.59 9.44 -7.18
CA ASN A 52 -10.31 10.44 -6.18
C ASN A 52 -11.53 11.36 -6.07
N PRO A 53 -12.25 11.40 -4.93
CA PRO A 53 -13.18 12.45 -4.68
C PRO A 53 -12.39 13.75 -4.71
N VAL A 54 -12.42 14.46 -5.84
CA VAL A 54 -12.35 15.91 -5.75
C VAL A 54 -13.44 16.25 -4.74
N ILE A 55 -13.01 16.65 -3.55
CA ILE A 55 -13.85 17.04 -2.43
C ILE A 55 -14.79 18.09 -3.00
N GLN A 56 -16.02 17.67 -3.28
CA GLN A 56 -17.09 18.58 -3.65
C GLN A 56 -18.12 18.49 -2.54
N SER A 57 -18.14 19.56 -1.76
CA SER A 57 -19.08 19.83 -0.70
C SER A 57 -20.48 19.91 -1.28
N ASP A 58 -21.31 18.88 -1.12
CA ASP A 58 -22.75 19.06 -1.24
C ASP A 58 -23.34 19.25 0.17
N GLN A 59 -23.67 20.51 0.50
CA GLN A 59 -24.28 20.89 1.77
C GLN A 59 -25.75 20.42 1.91
N TYR A 60 -26.16 19.40 1.16
CA TYR A 60 -27.57 19.02 0.98
C TYR A 60 -27.90 17.57 1.35
N GLY A 61 -26.99 16.83 1.99
CA GLY A 61 -27.34 15.62 2.73
C GLY A 61 -27.91 14.47 1.88
N ASN A 62 -27.46 14.31 0.63
CA ASN A 62 -27.78 13.14 -0.18
C ASN A 62 -26.62 12.13 -0.13
N PRO A 63 -26.79 10.95 0.50
CA PRO A 63 -25.75 9.92 0.57
C PRO A 63 -25.71 9.12 -0.73
N THR A 64 -25.42 9.76 -1.87
CA THR A 64 -25.27 9.07 -3.17
C THR A 64 -23.83 8.97 -3.65
N ARG A 65 -22.85 9.41 -2.85
CA ARG A 65 -21.45 9.28 -3.21
C ARG A 65 -20.91 7.92 -2.74
N ARG A 66 -20.53 7.04 -3.67
CA ARG A 66 -19.63 5.92 -3.35
C ARG A 66 -18.27 6.54 -3.02
N GLY A 67 -17.97 6.62 -1.73
CA GLY A 67 -16.67 7.08 -1.25
C GLY A 67 -15.52 6.20 -1.77
N PRO A 68 -14.27 6.64 -1.60
CA PRO A 68 -13.12 5.83 -1.96
C PRO A 68 -13.17 4.50 -1.19
N ARG A 69 -12.89 3.39 -1.87
CA ARG A 69 -12.90 2.06 -1.27
C ARG A 69 -11.58 1.86 -0.55
N ILE A 70 -11.64 1.77 0.78
CA ILE A 70 -10.45 1.45 1.58
C ILE A 70 -10.20 -0.06 1.55
N SER A 71 -8.95 -0.45 1.32
CA SER A 71 -8.51 -1.85 1.30
C SER A 71 -7.21 -2.02 2.07
N THR A 72 -7.17 -2.96 3.01
CA THR A 72 -5.96 -3.28 3.78
C THR A 72 -5.25 -4.48 3.18
N VAL A 73 -3.96 -4.33 2.87
CA VAL A 73 -3.11 -5.36 2.27
C VAL A 73 -1.97 -5.68 3.23
N PRO A 74 -1.97 -6.85 3.88
CA PRO A 74 -0.85 -7.26 4.72
C PRO A 74 0.42 -7.42 3.88
N VAL A 75 1.56 -7.03 4.43
CA VAL A 75 2.89 -7.12 3.81
C VAL A 75 3.49 -8.50 4.06
N THR A 76 3.29 -9.06 5.25
CA THR A 76 3.78 -10.38 5.65
C THR A 76 2.66 -11.41 5.76
N ASP A 77 2.99 -12.68 5.59
CA ASP A 77 2.08 -13.78 5.87
C ASP A 77 1.75 -13.89 7.39
N ALA A 78 0.72 -14.66 7.74
CA ALA A 78 0.30 -14.90 9.12
C ALA A 78 1.41 -15.49 10.02
N ASP A 79 2.32 -16.28 9.46
CA ASP A 79 3.50 -16.84 10.13
C ASP A 79 4.67 -15.84 10.21
N GLY A 80 4.58 -14.68 9.53
CA GLY A 80 5.62 -13.65 9.51
C GLY A 80 6.92 -14.08 8.82
N ARG A 81 6.92 -15.21 8.09
CA ARG A 81 8.12 -15.80 7.49
C ARG A 81 8.33 -15.44 6.02
N GLY A 82 7.33 -14.83 5.39
CA GLY A 82 7.39 -14.40 4.00
C GLY A 82 6.46 -13.24 3.70
N MET A 83 6.59 -12.71 2.48
CA MET A 83 5.69 -11.67 1.99
C MET A 83 4.30 -12.24 1.67
N HIS A 84 3.27 -11.49 2.01
CA HIS A 84 1.90 -11.89 1.72
C HIS A 84 1.63 -11.85 0.20
N PRO A 85 0.91 -12.83 -0.38
CA PRO A 85 0.60 -12.84 -1.81
C PRO A 85 -0.10 -11.58 -2.31
N SER A 86 -0.99 -10.99 -1.49
CA SER A 86 -1.67 -9.74 -1.83
C SER A 86 -0.71 -8.55 -1.96
N PHE A 87 0.39 -8.53 -1.20
CA PHE A 87 1.43 -7.51 -1.32
C PHE A 87 2.27 -7.73 -2.57
N LEU A 88 2.66 -8.98 -2.84
CA LEU A 88 3.40 -9.35 -4.06
C LEU A 88 2.59 -9.11 -5.35
N ALA A 89 1.26 -9.19 -5.27
CA ALA A 89 0.35 -8.92 -6.38
C ALA A 89 0.14 -7.42 -6.66
N LEU A 90 0.68 -6.52 -5.83
CA LEU A 90 0.61 -5.08 -6.10
C LEU A 90 1.56 -4.70 -7.23
N GLU A 91 1.03 -4.02 -8.22
CA GLU A 91 1.82 -3.45 -9.31
C GLU A 91 1.99 -1.95 -9.04
N ARG A 92 3.24 -1.48 -8.91
CA ARG A 92 3.51 -0.03 -8.79
C ARG A 92 3.29 0.64 -10.14
N LEU A 93 2.62 1.80 -10.12
CA LEU A 93 2.31 2.58 -11.31
C LEU A 93 3.21 3.81 -11.47
N ASP A 94 4.04 4.09 -10.46
CA ASP A 94 5.01 5.19 -10.48
C ASP A 94 6.37 4.64 -10.93
N ASP A 95 6.90 5.17 -12.05
CA ASP A 95 8.23 4.87 -12.64
C ASP A 95 9.40 5.46 -11.83
#